data_AF-A0A1L9P233-F1
#
_entry.id   AF-A0A1L9P233-F1
#
_cell.length_a   1.000
_cell.length_b   1.000
_cell.length_c   1.000
_cell.angle_alpha   90.00
_cell.angle_beta   90.00
_cell.angle_gamma   90.00
#
_symmetry.space_group_name_H-M   'P 1'
#
loop_
_entity.id
_entity.type
_entity.pdbx_description
1 polymer ?
#
loop_
_entity_poly.entity_id
_entity_poly.type
_entity_poly.pdbx_seq_one_letter_code
_entity_poly.pdbx_strand_id
1 'polypeptide(L)'
;MARIRNATLTKLFAYRITAPMKIYKIFRADEWAQLRKNKVTSGAPIDVADGYVHFSTAVQAQETADKHFSGVDGLFLLGCDADAMGDALKWEVSRGDADFPHLYRELRLEDVEWAQPLPLVNGKHQFPAGLE
;
A
#
# COMPACT_ATOMS: atom_id res chain seq x y z
N MET A 1 -33.98 15.22 -50.36
CA MET A 1 -34.20 14.04 -49.48
C MET A 1 -33.00 13.11 -49.60
N ALA A 2 -32.12 13.09 -48.59
CA ALA A 2 -31.18 12.00 -48.36
C ALA A 2 -30.75 12.07 -46.89
N ARG A 3 -31.31 11.18 -46.07
CA ARG A 3 -30.86 10.95 -44.69
C ARG A 3 -29.55 10.17 -44.77
N ILE A 4 -28.49 10.71 -44.18
CA ILE A 4 -27.35 9.92 -43.75
C ILE A 4 -27.35 9.99 -42.22
N ARG A 5 -27.74 8.88 -41.59
CA ARG A 5 -27.55 8.60 -40.17
C ARG A 5 -26.45 7.54 -40.08
N ASN A 6 -25.38 7.84 -39.34
CA ASN A 6 -24.34 6.98 -38.77
C ASN A 6 -23.05 7.83 -38.68
N ALA A 7 -22.25 7.83 -37.61
CA ALA A 7 -22.21 7.00 -36.42
C ALA A 7 -21.32 7.69 -35.34
N THR A 8 -21.40 7.14 -34.12
CA THR A 8 -20.35 7.07 -33.09
C THR A 8 -19.98 8.35 -32.33
N LEU A 9 -20.04 8.28 -31.00
CA LEU A 9 -18.85 8.42 -30.14
C LEU A 9 -19.24 8.12 -28.67
N THR A 10 -18.92 6.87 -28.31
CA THR A 10 -18.20 6.44 -27.11
C THR A 10 -18.45 7.18 -25.79
N LYS A 11 -18.88 6.42 -24.78
CA LYS A 11 -18.79 6.75 -23.35
C LYS A 11 -17.48 7.47 -23.04
N LEU A 12 -17.57 8.74 -22.62
CA LEU A 12 -16.47 9.43 -21.97
C LEU A 12 -16.21 8.69 -20.64
N PHE A 13 -15.27 7.75 -20.63
CA PHE A 13 -14.54 7.44 -19.41
C PHE A 13 -13.71 8.67 -19.11
N ALA A 14 -14.15 9.49 -18.17
CA ALA A 14 -13.29 10.48 -17.55
C ALA A 14 -12.15 9.72 -16.87
N TYR A 15 -11.05 9.56 -17.59
CA TYR A 15 -9.78 9.13 -17.02
C TYR A 15 -9.43 10.21 -15.99
N ARG A 16 -9.67 9.94 -14.70
CA ARG A 16 -9.12 10.77 -13.65
C ARG A 16 -7.61 10.72 -13.83
N ILE A 17 -7.03 11.85 -14.22
CA ILE A 17 -5.59 12.09 -14.06
C ILE A 17 -5.35 12.33 -12.56
N THR A 18 -5.70 11.35 -11.73
CA THR A 18 -5.27 11.29 -10.34
C THR A 18 -4.05 10.40 -10.33
N ALA A 19 -2.96 10.88 -9.73
CA ALA A 19 -1.82 10.01 -9.45
C ALA A 19 -2.34 8.77 -8.68
N PRO A 20 -1.83 7.56 -8.99
CA PRO A 20 -2.26 6.35 -8.31
C PRO A 20 -2.05 6.51 -6.79
N MET A 21 -3.08 6.23 -6.00
CA MET A 21 -2.97 6.38 -4.54
C MET A 21 -1.95 5.39 -3.98
N LYS A 22 -0.88 5.90 -3.37
CA LYS A 22 0.14 5.06 -2.75
C LYS A 22 -0.22 4.72 -1.32
N ILE A 23 -0.01 3.45 -1.00
CA ILE A 23 -0.13 2.93 0.36
C ILE A 23 1.14 2.17 0.71
N TYR A 24 1.43 2.11 1.99
CA TYR A 24 2.73 1.74 2.51
C TYR A 24 2.64 0.56 3.45
N LYS A 25 3.54 -0.42 3.24
CA LYS A 25 3.75 -1.55 4.14
C LYS A 25 5.15 -1.47 4.73
N ILE A 26 5.25 -1.66 6.04
CA ILE A 26 6.53 -1.83 6.73
C ILE A 26 6.70 -3.32 7.00
N PHE A 27 7.83 -3.87 6.55
CA PHE A 27 8.22 -5.24 6.80
C PHE A 27 9.58 -5.33 7.48
N ARG A 28 9.75 -6.38 8.28
CA ARG A 28 11.07 -6.87 8.69
C ARG A 28 11.79 -7.51 7.51
N ALA A 29 13.12 -7.64 7.61
CA ALA A 29 13.95 -8.19 6.55
C ALA A 29 13.52 -9.61 6.11
N ASP A 30 13.11 -10.45 7.06
CA ASP A 30 12.64 -11.81 6.80
C ASP A 30 11.25 -11.83 6.15
N GLU A 31 10.31 -11.00 6.62
CA GLU A 31 8.99 -10.80 6.00
C GLU A 31 9.13 -10.36 4.53
N TRP A 32 10.03 -9.41 4.25
CA TRP A 32 10.33 -8.97 2.88
C TRP A 32 10.98 -10.08 2.03
N ALA A 33 11.96 -10.79 2.59
CA ALA A 33 12.61 -11.90 1.90
C ALA A 33 11.62 -13.02 1.55
N GLN A 34 10.67 -13.31 2.44
CA GLN A 34 9.61 -14.29 2.21
C GLN A 34 8.69 -13.87 1.06
N LEU A 35 8.21 -12.63 1.03
CA LEU A 35 7.39 -12.13 -0.08
C LEU A 35 8.15 -12.23 -1.42
N ARG A 36 9.42 -11.83 -1.47
CA ARG A 36 10.22 -11.96 -2.70
C ARG A 36 10.40 -13.39 -3.18
N LYS A 37 10.58 -14.32 -2.24
CA LYS A 37 10.78 -15.75 -2.50
C LYS A 37 9.50 -16.41 -2.99
N ASN A 38 8.40 -16.21 -2.26
CA ASN A 38 7.13 -16.92 -2.48
C ASN A 38 6.20 -16.20 -3.47
N LYS A 39 6.50 -14.93 -3.80
CA LYS A 39 5.69 -14.03 -4.63
C LYS A 39 4.35 -13.60 -4.02
N VAL A 40 3.95 -14.23 -2.92
CA VAL A 40 2.76 -13.89 -2.14
C VAL A 40 3.04 -14.05 -0.64
N THR A 41 2.31 -13.29 0.18
CA THR A 41 2.31 -13.42 1.65
C THR A 41 0.95 -13.06 2.23
N SER A 42 0.57 -13.73 3.31
CA SER A 42 -0.57 -13.33 4.14
C SER A 42 -0.26 -12.12 5.05
N GLY A 43 0.98 -11.61 5.01
CA GLY A 43 1.43 -10.43 5.77
C GLY A 43 2.37 -10.79 6.92
N ALA A 44 2.57 -9.83 7.82
CA ALA A 44 3.25 -10.00 9.10
C ALA A 44 2.36 -10.78 10.09
N PRO A 45 2.88 -11.28 11.23
CA PRO A 45 2.10 -12.07 12.18
C PRO A 45 0.79 -11.41 12.66
N ILE A 46 0.77 -10.08 12.79
CA ILE A 46 -0.43 -9.32 13.18
C ILE A 46 -1.48 -9.31 12.06
N ASP A 47 -1.06 -9.25 10.80
CA ASP A 47 -1.97 -9.28 9.65
C ASP A 47 -2.72 -10.61 9.58
N VAL A 48 -1.99 -11.71 9.86
CA VAL A 48 -2.57 -13.06 9.90
C VAL A 48 -3.55 -13.20 11.07
N ALA A 49 -3.22 -12.62 12.23
CA ALA A 49 -4.09 -12.66 13.40
C ALA A 49 -5.39 -11.87 13.19
N ASP A 50 -5.30 -10.70 12.55
CA ASP A 50 -6.45 -9.81 12.32
C ASP A 50 -7.24 -10.17 11.05
N GLY A 51 -6.65 -10.97 10.16
CA GLY A 51 -7.29 -11.52 8.96
C GLY A 51 -7.22 -10.62 7.72
N TYR A 52 -6.38 -9.59 7.73
CA TYR A 52 -6.13 -8.68 6.61
C TYR A 52 -4.73 -8.06 6.70
N VAL A 53 -4.15 -7.67 5.55
CA VAL A 53 -2.84 -7.01 5.52
C VAL A 53 -3.00 -5.51 5.79
N HIS A 54 -2.39 -5.02 6.87
CA HIS A 54 -2.40 -3.61 7.24
C HIS A 54 -1.48 -2.79 6.35
N PHE A 55 -1.99 -1.68 5.83
CA PHE A 55 -1.21 -0.65 5.17
C PHE A 55 -1.35 0.68 5.93
N SER A 56 -0.59 1.68 5.51
CA SER A 56 -0.69 3.06 5.98
C SER A 56 -0.62 4.01 4.80
N THR A 57 -1.23 5.18 4.88
CA THR A 57 -0.94 6.30 3.97
C THR A 57 0.43 6.91 4.28
N ALA A 58 0.93 7.79 3.42
CA ALA A 58 2.22 8.47 3.63
C ALA A 58 2.28 9.18 5.00
N VAL A 59 1.22 9.92 5.36
CA VAL A 59 1.15 10.66 6.63
C VAL A 59 1.02 9.76 7.85
N GLN A 60 0.54 8.53 7.68
CA GLN A 60 0.38 7.54 8.76
C GLN A 60 1.63 6.67 8.96
N ALA A 61 2.46 6.51 7.93
CA ALA A 61 3.52 5.51 7.91
C ALA A 61 4.58 5.74 9.00
N GLN A 62 4.97 7.01 9.23
CA GLN A 62 5.92 7.34 10.31
C GLN A 62 5.38 6.99 11.69
N GLU A 63 4.12 7.33 11.98
CA GLU A 63 3.49 7.02 13.27
C GLU A 63 3.36 5.50 13.46
N THR A 64 3.05 4.76 12.39
CA THR A 64 3.04 3.29 12.39
C THR A 64 4.42 2.73 12.76
N ALA A 65 5.50 3.26 12.17
CA ALA A 65 6.87 2.87 12.51
C ALA A 65 7.19 3.15 13.98
N ASP A 66 6.90 4.36 14.45
CA ASP A 66 7.20 4.80 15.82
C ASP A 66 6.46 3.95 16.87
N LYS A 67 5.20 3.55 16.59
CA LYS A 67 4.37 2.76 17.52
C LYS A 67 4.71 1.27 17.55
N HIS A 68 4.93 0.67 16.38
CA HIS A 68 4.98 -0.80 16.27
C HIS A 68 6.39 -1.35 16.03
N PHE A 69 7.32 -0.50 15.62
CA PHE A 69 8.65 -0.90 15.21
C PHE A 69 9.78 -0.13 15.91
N SER A 70 9.49 0.55 17.02
CA SER A 70 10.49 1.28 17.81
C SER A 70 11.71 0.40 18.13
N GLY A 71 12.91 0.91 17.80
CA GLY A 71 14.17 0.21 18.03
C GLY A 71 14.45 -0.98 17.10
N VAL A 72 13.56 -1.29 16.16
CA VAL A 72 13.75 -2.39 15.21
C VAL A 72 14.56 -1.89 14.00
N ASP A 73 15.70 -2.52 13.75
CA ASP A 73 16.54 -2.26 12.57
C ASP A 73 16.24 -3.26 11.44
N GLY A 74 16.79 -3.01 10.25
CA GLY A 74 16.63 -3.89 9.08
C GLY A 74 15.22 -3.90 8.50
N LEU A 75 14.44 -2.85 8.75
CA LEU A 75 13.11 -2.70 8.18
C LEU A 75 13.17 -2.31 6.70
N PHE A 76 12.10 -2.62 6.00
CA PHE A 76 11.83 -2.21 4.64
C PHE A 76 10.50 -1.47 4.56
N LEU A 77 10.49 -0.39 3.80
CA LEU A 77 9.29 0.30 3.37
C LEU A 77 8.94 -0.12 1.95
N LEU A 78 7.73 -0.64 1.77
CA LEU A 78 7.18 -1.03 0.48
C LEU A 78 6.13 -0.01 0.08
N GLY A 79 6.28 0.61 -1.09
CA GLY A 79 5.24 1.41 -1.73
C GLY A 79 4.40 0.52 -2.64
N CYS A 80 3.08 0.58 -2.50
CA CYS A 80 2.14 -0.22 -3.27
C CYS A 80 1.08 0.67 -3.93
N ASP A 81 0.53 0.21 -5.07
CA ASP A 81 -0.56 0.89 -5.75
C ASP A 81 -1.91 0.42 -5.19
N ALA A 82 -2.62 1.32 -4.49
CA ALA A 82 -3.92 1.02 -3.91
C ALA A 82 -4.98 0.75 -4.99
N ASP A 83 -4.92 1.45 -6.12
CA ASP A 83 -5.92 1.34 -7.18
C ASP A 83 -5.85 -0.05 -7.85
N ALA A 84 -4.64 -0.62 -7.96
CA ALA A 84 -4.41 -1.97 -8.47
C ALA A 84 -4.98 -3.08 -7.57
N MET A 85 -5.22 -2.80 -6.28
CA MET A 85 -5.73 -3.79 -5.33
C MET A 85 -7.27 -3.97 -5.40
N GLY A 86 -7.97 -3.02 -6.03
CA GLY A 86 -9.39 -3.10 -6.31
C GLY A 86 -10.27 -3.35 -5.07
N ASP A 87 -11.36 -4.10 -5.26
CA ASP A 87 -12.38 -4.35 -4.23
C ASP A 87 -11.87 -5.10 -2.98
N ALA A 88 -10.67 -5.68 -3.05
CA ALA A 88 -10.07 -6.36 -1.90
C ALA A 88 -9.45 -5.37 -0.90
N LEU A 89 -9.16 -4.14 -1.32
CA LEU A 89 -8.67 -3.08 -0.44
C LEU A 89 -9.85 -2.30 0.14
N LYS A 90 -9.95 -2.26 1.47
CA LYS A 90 -10.97 -1.47 2.17
C LYS A 90 -10.29 -0.38 2.99
N TRP A 91 -10.99 0.74 3.10
CA TRP A 91 -10.60 1.85 3.95
C TRP A 91 -11.52 1.82 5.17
N GLU A 92 -10.93 1.61 6.34
CA GLU A 92 -11.67 1.44 7.59
C GLU A 92 -11.09 2.33 8.69
N VAL A 93 -11.99 2.94 9.47
CA VAL A 93 -11.61 3.76 10.61
C VAL A 93 -10.84 2.92 11.62
N SER A 94 -9.67 3.39 12.01
CA SER A 94 -8.83 2.77 13.02
C SER A 94 -8.39 3.82 14.05
N ARG A 95 -7.08 3.94 14.29
CA ARG A 95 -6.55 4.88 15.28
C ARG A 95 -6.85 6.33 14.92
N GLY A 96 -7.21 7.12 15.93
CA GLY A 96 -7.38 8.57 15.81
C GLY A 96 -8.48 8.99 14.84
N ASP A 97 -9.51 8.16 14.68
CA ASP A 97 -10.64 8.38 13.75
C ASP A 97 -10.21 8.55 12.27
N ALA A 98 -9.02 8.05 11.92
CA ALA A 98 -8.50 8.08 10.56
C ALA A 98 -8.71 6.74 9.85
N ASP A 99 -8.93 6.79 8.53
CA ASP A 99 -9.08 5.61 7.68
C ASP A 99 -7.72 4.96 7.37
N PHE A 100 -7.64 3.65 7.58
CA PHE A 100 -6.49 2.83 7.24
C PHE A 100 -6.82 1.87 6.09
N PRO A 101 -5.90 1.69 5.13
CA PRO A 101 -6.06 0.70 4.07
C PRO A 101 -5.80 -0.71 4.60
N HIS A 102 -6.78 -1.60 4.45
CA HIS A 102 -6.72 -3.01 4.82
C HIS A 102 -6.99 -3.90 3.60
N LEU A 103 -6.06 -4.79 3.27
CA LEU A 103 -6.18 -5.69 2.14
C LEU A 103 -6.71 -7.06 2.58
N TYR A 104 -7.89 -7.42 2.07
CA TYR A 104 -8.60 -8.68 2.36
C TYR A 104 -8.24 -9.80 1.38
N ARG A 105 -6.95 -9.93 1.09
CA ARG A 105 -6.33 -11.03 0.35
C ARG A 105 -4.84 -11.06 0.66
N GLU A 106 -4.15 -12.08 0.20
CA GLU A 106 -2.69 -12.10 0.23
C GLU A 106 -2.10 -10.90 -0.54
N LEU A 107 -1.05 -10.31 0.03
CA LEU A 107 -0.21 -9.33 -0.64
C LEU A 107 0.67 -10.07 -1.66
N ARG A 108 0.60 -9.64 -2.91
CA ARG A 108 1.41 -10.19 -4.00
C ARG A 108 2.59 -9.29 -4.28
N LEU A 109 3.70 -9.87 -4.74
CA LEU A 109 4.88 -9.10 -5.10
C LEU A 109 4.59 -8.13 -6.26
N GLU A 110 3.63 -8.45 -7.13
CA GLU A 110 3.17 -7.57 -8.22
C GLU A 110 2.42 -6.32 -7.72
N ASP A 111 1.90 -6.34 -6.49
CA ASP A 111 1.26 -5.16 -5.89
C ASP A 111 2.31 -4.13 -5.40
N VAL A 112 3.59 -4.53 -5.31
CA VAL A 112 4.68 -3.73 -4.75
C VAL A 112 5.38 -2.93 -5.85
N GLU A 113 5.15 -1.61 -5.79
CA GLU A 113 5.75 -0.54 -6.60
C GLU A 113 7.28 -0.55 -6.58
N TRP A 114 7.74 -0.46 -5.34
CA TRP A 114 9.13 -0.36 -4.96
C TRP A 114 9.27 -0.77 -3.51
N ALA A 115 10.49 -1.15 -3.13
CA ALA A 115 10.85 -1.43 -1.75
C ALA A 115 12.22 -0.84 -1.46
N GLN A 116 12.38 -0.21 -0.30
CA GLN A 116 13.68 0.32 0.12
C GLN A 116 13.91 0.10 1.61
N PRO A 117 15.17 0.01 2.06
CA PRO A 117 15.49 -0.04 3.48
C PRO A 117 14.92 1.18 4.21
N LEU A 118 14.45 0.96 5.44
CA LEU A 118 13.96 1.99 6.33
C LEU A 118 14.92 2.07 7.53
N PRO A 119 16.04 2.81 7.40
CA PRO A 119 17.12 2.77 8.39
C PRO A 119 16.71 3.47 9.68
N LEU A 120 17.16 2.93 10.81
CA LEU A 120 16.99 3.53 12.13
C LEU A 120 18.17 4.48 12.42
N VAL A 121 17.90 5.78 12.53
CA VAL A 121 18.92 6.79 12.84
C VAL A 121 18.49 7.56 14.09
N ASN A 122 19.35 7.57 15.11
CA ASN A 122 19.07 8.23 16.40
C ASN A 122 17.71 7.84 17.01
N GLY A 123 17.34 6.56 16.89
CA GLY A 123 16.07 6.04 17.42
C GLY A 123 14.83 6.34 16.57
N LYS A 124 14.99 6.94 15.38
CA LYS A 124 13.87 7.22 14.46
C LYS A 124 14.13 6.67 13.05
N HIS A 125 13.14 5.97 12.51
CA HIS A 125 13.17 5.47 11.14
C HIS A 125 13.15 6.62 10.13
N GLN A 126 14.08 6.61 9.19
CA GLN A 126 14.20 7.64 8.15
C GLN A 126 13.40 7.26 6.92
N PHE A 127 12.26 7.93 6.74
CA PHE A 127 11.45 7.76 5.55
C PHE A 127 12.03 8.52 4.35
N PRO A 128 11.77 8.06 3.12
CA PRO A 128 12.18 8.75 1.91
C PRO A 128 11.58 10.15 1.84
N ALA A 129 12.34 11.11 1.31
CA ALA A 129 11.79 12.44 1.01
C ALA A 129 10.70 12.35 -0.07
N GLY A 130 9.63 13.13 0.08
CA GLY A 130 8.54 13.17 -0.90
C GLY A 130 7.66 11.92 -0.89
N LEU A 131 7.49 11.27 0.26
CA LEU A 131 6.49 10.22 0.44
C LEU A 131 5.09 10.85 0.28
N GLU A 132 4.36 10.44 -0.76
CA GLU A 132 3.01 10.92 -1.11
C GLU A 132 2.01 9.77 -1.17
#